data_AF-A0A813JZD3-F1
#
_entry.id   AF-A0A813JZD3-F1
#
_cell.length_a   1.000
_cell.length_b   1.000
_cell.length_c   1.000
_cell.angle_alpha   90.00
_cell.angle_beta   90.00
_cell.angle_gamma   90.00
#
_symmetry.space_group_name_H-M   'P 1'
#
loop_
_entity.id
_entity.type
_entity.pdbx_description
1 polymer ?
#
loop_
_entity_poly.entity_id
_entity_poly.type
_entity_poly.pdbx_seq_one_letter_code
_entity_poly.pdbx_strand_id
1 'polypeptide(L)'
;MSKLGRNLDTTLMIDNVQENFMLQPNHGIFIYTWYDDPEDTALYALTPLLDELITTRSKVQDILEKYRDQIPAWAGFDISQLGGDFSEFDAASEEGGEVPPSAMGSYQPL
;
A
#
# COMPACT_ATOMS: atom_id res chain seq x y z
N MET A 1 3.48 14.09 4.19
CA MET A 1 4.86 14.09 3.64
C MET A 1 5.54 15.47 3.59
N SER A 2 4.85 16.59 3.32
CA SER A 2 5.48 17.92 3.13
C SER A 2 6.30 18.46 4.32
N LYS A 3 6.11 17.90 5.53
CA LYS A 3 6.84 18.29 6.75
C LYS A 3 8.12 17.50 7.01
N LEU A 4 8.41 16.45 6.22
CA LEU A 4 9.59 15.60 6.43
C LEU A 4 10.91 16.29 6.03
N GLY A 5 10.85 17.37 5.24
CA GLY A 5 12.04 18.03 4.70
C GLY A 5 12.86 17.15 3.75
N ARG A 6 12.25 16.09 3.20
CA ARG A 6 12.86 15.15 2.24
C ARG A 6 12.35 15.41 0.84
N ASN A 7 13.14 15.02 -0.17
CA ASN A 7 12.71 15.07 -1.55
C ASN A 7 11.58 14.05 -1.78
N LEU A 8 10.40 14.53 -2.18
CA LEU A 8 9.23 13.68 -2.40
C LEU A 8 9.40 12.74 -3.59
N ASP A 9 10.20 13.13 -4.59
CA ASP A 9 10.51 12.26 -5.73
C ASP A 9 11.17 10.94 -5.30
N THR A 10 11.80 10.90 -4.12
CA THR A 10 12.51 9.72 -3.59
C THR A 10 12.01 9.31 -2.21
N THR A 11 10.80 9.69 -1.82
CA THR A 11 10.22 9.35 -0.51
C THR A 11 8.97 8.50 -0.70
N LEU A 12 8.98 7.29 -0.13
CA LEU A 12 7.88 6.32 -0.16
C LEU A 12 7.46 5.97 1.28
N MET A 13 6.16 5.83 1.52
CA MET A 13 5.55 5.27 2.72
C MET A 13 5.09 3.84 2.44
N ILE A 14 5.30 2.94 3.40
CA ILE A 14 4.68 1.62 3.44
C ILE A 14 4.00 1.53 4.79
N ASP A 15 2.69 1.40 4.80
CA ASP A 15 1.90 1.47 6.02
C ASP A 15 0.67 0.57 5.90
N ASN A 16 0.26 -0.02 7.02
CA ASN A 16 -0.92 -0.87 7.12
C ASN A 16 -2.18 -0.07 7.49
N VAL A 17 -2.09 1.26 7.54
CA VAL A 17 -3.21 2.20 7.71
C VAL A 17 -3.23 3.16 6.52
N GLN A 18 -4.19 3.00 5.62
CA GLN A 18 -4.28 3.77 4.37
C GLN A 18 -4.41 5.28 4.63
N GLU A 19 -5.10 5.64 5.71
CA GLU A 19 -5.37 7.01 6.11
C GLU A 19 -4.09 7.82 6.32
N ASN A 20 -2.98 7.16 6.69
CA ASN A 20 -1.70 7.81 6.97
C ASN A 20 -1.09 8.47 5.73
N PHE A 21 -1.44 8.03 4.52
CA PHE A 21 -0.94 8.58 3.27
C PHE A 21 -2.04 9.00 2.28
N MET A 22 -3.30 9.10 2.71
CA MET A 22 -4.42 9.58 1.87
C MET A 22 -4.17 10.95 1.22
N LEU A 23 -3.44 11.85 1.87
CA LEU A 23 -3.10 13.17 1.30
C LEU A 23 -2.01 13.10 0.23
N GLN A 24 -1.35 11.95 0.05
CA GLN A 24 -0.24 11.72 -0.87
C GLN A 24 -0.29 10.27 -1.41
N PRO A 25 -1.39 9.86 -2.08
CA PRO A 25 -1.61 8.46 -2.45
C PRO A 25 -0.49 7.92 -3.36
N ASN A 26 0.06 8.77 -4.22
CA ASN A 26 1.16 8.43 -5.13
C ASN A 26 2.54 8.32 -4.45
N HIS A 27 2.58 8.27 -3.11
CA HIS A 27 3.80 8.07 -2.32
C HIS A 27 3.60 7.00 -1.23
N GLY A 28 2.54 6.20 -1.30
CA GLY A 28 2.21 5.18 -0.31
C GLY A 28 1.97 3.80 -0.93
N ILE A 29 2.37 2.76 -0.23
CA ILE A 29 1.93 1.39 -0.46
C ILE A 29 1.15 0.97 0.78
N PHE A 30 -0.12 0.62 0.58
CA PHE A 30 -0.91 -0.06 1.59
C PHE A 30 -0.39 -1.50 1.69
N ILE A 31 0.07 -1.93 2.87
CA ILE A 31 0.54 -3.29 3.08
C ILE A 31 -0.43 -4.05 3.98
N TYR A 32 -0.60 -5.35 3.70
CA TYR A 32 -1.38 -6.23 4.55
C TYR A 32 -0.83 -6.22 5.98
N THR A 33 -1.75 -6.26 6.95
CA THR A 33 -1.37 -6.26 8.36
C THR A 33 -0.81 -7.63 8.73
N TRP A 34 0.37 -7.64 9.33
CA TRP A 34 0.98 -8.86 9.84
C TRP A 34 0.33 -9.29 11.17
N TYR A 35 -0.04 -10.57 11.27
CA TYR A 35 -0.72 -11.16 12.44
C TYR A 35 0.01 -12.43 12.94
N ASP A 36 1.29 -12.30 13.31
CA ASP A 36 2.09 -13.41 13.84
C ASP A 36 2.29 -14.62 12.90
N ASP A 37 2.16 -14.42 11.58
CA ASP A 37 2.40 -15.46 10.57
C ASP A 37 3.91 -15.55 10.21
N PRO A 38 4.60 -16.67 10.51
CA PRO A 38 6.00 -16.85 10.14
C PRO A 38 6.22 -17.09 8.64
N GLU A 39 5.17 -17.44 7.90
CA GLU A 39 5.21 -17.65 6.44
C GLU A 39 4.85 -16.36 5.66
N ASP A 40 4.55 -15.25 6.35
CA ASP A 40 4.32 -13.96 5.71
C ASP A 40 5.58 -13.48 4.96
N THR A 41 5.39 -13.18 3.67
CA THR A 41 6.46 -12.65 2.82
C THR A 41 6.12 -11.30 2.19
N ALA A 42 5.11 -10.56 2.68
CA ALA A 42 4.62 -9.34 2.03
C ALA A 42 5.72 -8.28 1.85
N LEU A 43 6.49 -8.01 2.90
CA LEU A 43 7.63 -7.07 2.82
C LEU A 43 8.72 -7.56 1.84
N TYR A 44 8.99 -8.86 1.82
CA TYR A 44 9.97 -9.44 0.91
C TYR A 44 9.49 -9.39 -0.55
N ALA A 45 8.20 -9.60 -0.79
CA ALA A 45 7.61 -9.56 -2.12
C ALA A 45 7.66 -8.16 -2.76
N LEU A 46 7.78 -7.09 -1.96
CA LEU A 46 7.98 -5.72 -2.46
C LEU A 46 9.41 -5.44 -2.94
N THR A 47 10.39 -6.29 -2.63
CA THR A 47 11.81 -6.07 -2.95
C THR A 47 12.08 -5.75 -4.43
N PRO A 48 11.46 -6.41 -5.44
CA PRO A 48 11.70 -6.08 -6.85
C PRO A 48 11.38 -4.61 -7.19
N LEU A 49 10.32 -4.06 -6.60
CA LEU A 49 9.92 -2.67 -6.77
C LEU A 49 10.93 -1.72 -6.11
N LEU A 50 11.34 -2.03 -4.87
CA LEU A 50 12.29 -1.22 -4.11
C LEU A 50 13.68 -1.22 -4.75
N ASP A 51 14.13 -2.36 -5.26
CA ASP A 51 15.39 -2.50 -5.98
C ASP A 51 15.39 -1.69 -7.27
N GLU A 52 14.27 -1.66 -8.00
CA GLU A 52 14.16 -0.82 -9.20
C GLU A 52 14.29 0.67 -8.85
N LEU A 53 13.56 1.14 -7.82
CA LEU A 53 13.64 2.54 -7.35
C LEU A 53 15.09 2.97 -7.08
N ILE A 54 15.88 2.10 -6.45
CA ILE A 54 17.28 2.38 -6.12
C ILE A 54 18.16 2.34 -7.37
N THR A 55 17.97 1.34 -8.23
CA THR A 55 18.84 1.05 -9.38
C THR A 55 18.65 2.09 -10.48
N THR A 56 17.42 2.44 -10.81
CA THR A 56 17.10 3.38 -11.89
C THR A 56 17.10 4.83 -11.44
N ARG A 57 17.03 5.08 -10.13
CA ARG A 57 16.81 6.42 -9.56
C ARG A 57 15.52 7.07 -10.10
N SER A 58 14.53 6.25 -10.44
CA SER A 58 13.21 6.70 -10.86
C SER A 58 12.50 7.46 -9.73
N LYS A 59 11.53 8.30 -10.10
CA LYS A 59 10.64 8.89 -9.10
C LYS A 59 9.72 7.83 -8.51
N VAL A 60 9.39 7.97 -7.24
CA VAL A 60 8.46 7.08 -6.53
C VAL A 60 7.13 6.95 -7.29
N GLN A 61 6.56 8.08 -7.71
CA GLN A 61 5.28 8.14 -8.43
C GLN A 61 5.31 7.32 -9.73
N ASP A 62 6.40 7.40 -10.49
CA ASP A 62 6.54 6.68 -11.77
C ASP A 62 6.59 5.16 -11.56
N ILE A 63 7.28 4.71 -10.50
CA ILE A 63 7.38 3.28 -10.18
C ILE A 63 6.04 2.75 -9.62
N LEU A 64 5.38 3.51 -8.74
CA LEU A 64 4.08 3.10 -8.21
C LEU A 64 3.03 2.99 -9.33
N GLU A 65 3.02 3.92 -10.29
CA GLU A 65 2.15 3.85 -11.46
C GLU A 65 2.50 2.65 -12.35
N LYS A 66 3.80 2.41 -12.61
CA LYS A 66 4.28 1.28 -13.42
C LYS A 66 3.82 -0.07 -12.86
N TYR A 67 3.76 -0.21 -11.54
CA TYR A 67 3.43 -1.47 -10.85
C TYR A 67 2.07 -1.48 -10.17
N ARG A 68 1.17 -0.54 -10.52
CA ARG A 68 -0.13 -0.36 -9.89
C ARG A 68 -0.90 -1.67 -9.72
N ASP A 69 -0.89 -2.53 -10.75
CA ASP A 69 -1.64 -3.79 -10.75
C ASP A 69 -0.95 -4.92 -9.97
N GLN A 70 0.38 -4.85 -9.78
CA GLN A 70 1.16 -5.90 -9.10
C GLN A 70 1.34 -5.60 -7.60
N ILE A 71 1.36 -4.32 -7.21
CA ILE A 71 1.58 -3.89 -5.83
C ILE A 71 0.63 -4.58 -4.84
N PRO A 72 -0.69 -4.70 -5.07
CA PRO A 72 -1.58 -5.36 -4.12
C PRO A 72 -1.17 -6.82 -3.86
N ALA A 73 -0.85 -7.58 -4.91
CA ALA A 73 -0.40 -8.96 -4.76
C ALA A 73 0.91 -9.06 -3.97
N TRP A 74 1.86 -8.17 -4.21
CA TRP A 74 3.12 -8.12 -3.45
C TRP A 74 2.93 -7.64 -2.02
N ALA A 75 1.98 -6.74 -1.80
CA ALA A 75 1.64 -6.20 -0.49
C ALA A 75 0.84 -7.18 0.39
N GLY A 76 0.60 -8.41 -0.07
CA GLY A 76 -0.05 -9.47 0.70
C GLY A 76 -1.56 -9.60 0.46
N PHE A 77 -2.12 -8.92 -0.55
CA PHE A 77 -3.54 -9.04 -0.89
C PHE A 77 -3.77 -10.17 -1.91
N ASP A 78 -4.61 -11.12 -1.54
CA ASP A 78 -4.99 -12.24 -2.42
C ASP A 78 -6.12 -11.84 -3.38
N ILE A 79 -5.79 -11.66 -4.65
CA ILE A 79 -6.74 -11.34 -5.73
C ILE A 79 -7.82 -12.44 -5.86
N SER A 80 -7.53 -13.69 -5.48
CA SER A 80 -8.49 -14.80 -5.57
C SER A 80 -9.54 -14.83 -4.46
N GLN A 81 -9.24 -14.21 -3.30
CA GLN A 81 -10.23 -14.00 -2.23
C GLN A 81 -11.01 -12.69 -2.39
N LEU A 82 -10.48 -11.75 -3.18
CA LEU A 82 -11.08 -10.45 -3.50
C LEU A 82 -11.97 -10.51 -4.75
N GLY A 83 -12.81 -11.54 -4.89
CA GLY A 83 -13.79 -11.68 -5.97
C GLY A 83 -14.91 -10.62 -6.02
N GLY A 84 -14.72 -9.46 -5.37
CA GLY A 84 -15.70 -8.37 -5.28
C GLY A 84 -15.15 -6.98 -4.89
N ASP A 85 -13.93 -6.87 -4.36
CA ASP A 85 -13.46 -5.63 -3.69
C ASP A 85 -12.46 -4.78 -4.50
N PHE A 86 -11.98 -5.24 -5.65
CA PHE A 86 -11.03 -4.41 -6.42
C PHE A 86 -11.67 -3.14 -7.00
N SER A 87 -13.00 -3.13 -7.19
CA SER A 87 -13.73 -1.89 -7.50
C SER A 87 -13.76 -0.89 -6.34
N GLU A 88 -13.57 -1.34 -5.10
CA GLU A 88 -13.52 -0.47 -3.92
C GLU A 88 -12.18 0.26 -3.80
N PHE A 89 -11.08 -0.34 -4.29
CA PHE A 89 -9.77 0.32 -4.37
C PHE A 89 -9.75 1.51 -5.34
N ASP A 90 -10.37 1.36 -6.51
CA ASP A 90 -10.57 2.47 -7.45
C ASP A 90 -11.63 3.46 -6.94
N ALA A 91 -12.71 3.00 -6.30
CA ALA A 91 -13.77 3.87 -5.79
C ALA A 91 -13.36 4.69 -4.57
N ALA A 92 -12.58 4.15 -3.63
CA ALA A 92 -12.08 4.87 -2.45
C ALA A 92 -11.05 5.96 -2.80
N SER A 93 -10.45 5.85 -3.99
CA SER A 93 -9.57 6.89 -4.53
C SER A 93 -10.36 8.04 -5.17
N GLU A 94 -11.63 7.82 -5.57
CA GLU A 94 -12.49 8.81 -6.23
C GLU A 94 -13.55 9.44 -5.32
N GLU A 95 -14.09 8.71 -4.33
CA GLU A 95 -14.97 9.25 -3.29
C GLU A 95 -14.33 9.05 -1.93
N GLY A 96 -14.18 10.11 -1.13
CA GLY A 96 -13.66 10.06 0.24
C GLY A 96 -14.58 9.30 1.22
N GLY A 97 -14.72 7.99 1.01
CA GLY A 97 -15.66 7.10 1.68
C GLY A 97 -14.99 6.18 2.71
N GLU A 98 -15.71 5.96 3.82
CA GLU A 98 -15.35 5.08 4.93
C GLU A 98 -15.02 3.64 4.52
N VAL A 99 -14.01 3.08 5.18
CA VAL A 99 -13.60 1.67 5.07
C VAL A 99 -14.71 0.76 5.60
N PRO A 100 -15.09 -0.31 4.87
CA PRO A 100 -16.13 -1.23 5.32
C PRO A 100 -15.72 -1.97 6.62
N PRO A 101 -16.68 -2.25 7.52
CA PRO A 101 -16.41 -2.85 8.84
C PRO A 101 -15.67 -4.20 8.80
N SER A 102 -15.73 -4.90 7.67
CA SER A 102 -15.09 -6.20 7.46
C SER A 102 -13.56 -6.15 7.50
N ALA A 103 -12.96 -4.97 7.26
CA ALA A 103 -11.52 -4.75 7.36
C ALA A 103 -11.05 -4.38 8.78
N MET A 104 -11.98 -4.07 9.68
CA MET A 104 -11.69 -3.81 11.09
C MET A 104 -11.66 -5.14 11.85
N GLY A 105 -10.49 -5.80 11.80
CA GLY A 105 -10.16 -6.85 12.76
C GLY A 105 -10.54 -6.39 14.17
N SER A 106 -11.36 -7.18 14.85
CA SER A 106 -12.05 -6.78 16.09
C SER A 106 -11.08 -6.23 17.14
N TYR A 107 -11.01 -4.91 17.26
CA TYR A 107 -10.26 -4.25 18.32
C TYR A 107 -11.03 -4.45 19.63
N GLN A 108 -10.52 -5.32 20.51
CA GLN A 108 -10.98 -5.40 21.90
C GLN A 108 -9.96 -4.68 22.79
N PRO A 109 -10.26 -3.48 23.32
CA PRO A 109 -9.41 -2.86 24.31
C PRO A 109 -9.49 -3.65 25.64
N LEU A 110 -8.34 -3.78 26.30
CA LEU A 110 -8.21 -4.29 27.68
C LEU A 110 -8.95 -3.42 28.70
#